data_AF-A0A3A0VQB2-F1
#
_entry.id   AF-A0A3A0VQB2-F1
#
_cell.length_a   1.000
_cell.length_b   1.000
_cell.length_c   1.000
_cell.angle_alpha   90.00
_cell.angle_beta   90.00
_cell.angle_gamma   90.00
#
_symmetry.space_group_name_H-M   'P 1'
#
loop_
_entity.id
_entity.type
_entity.pdbx_description
1 polymer ?
#
loop_
_entity_poly.entity_id
_entity_poly.type
_entity_poly.pdbx_seq_one_letter_code
_entity_poly.pdbx_strand_id
1 'polypeptide(L)' 'MQNAFDQSYHELCEAILEIGKQKDDRTNTGTISKFGHQLRFDLTQGFPLLTTKKVSFKLIATELLWFIKGDTNIK' A
#
# COMPACT_ATOMS: atom_id res chain seq x y z
N MET A 1 21.91 -2.53 -2.01
CA MET A 1 21.41 -1.53 -1.04
C MET A 1 19.90 -1.52 -1.18
N GLN A 2 19.15 -1.80 -0.11
CA GLN A 2 17.69 -1.89 -0.18
C GLN A 2 17.10 -0.49 -0.37
N ASN A 3 16.13 -0.36 -1.27
CA ASN A 3 15.41 0.89 -1.51
C ASN A 3 14.74 1.38 -0.20
N ALA A 4 14.99 2.63 0.19
CA ALA A 4 14.46 3.21 1.42
C ALA A 4 12.92 3.18 1.49
N PHE A 5 12.24 3.28 0.33
CA PHE A 5 10.79 3.17 0.24
C PHE A 5 10.29 1.76 0.57
N ASP A 6 10.96 0.74 0.01
CA ASP A 6 10.63 -0.67 0.27
C ASP A 6 10.91 -1.04 1.73
N GLN A 7 12.01 -0.53 2.29
CA GLN A 7 12.37 -0.76 3.69
C GLN A 7 11.27 -0.22 4.62
N SER A 8 10.83 1.02 4.43
CA SER A 8 9.76 1.62 5.25
C SER A 8 8.46 0.82 5.20
N TYR A 9 8.12 0.27 4.03
CA TYR A 9 6.94 -0.59 3.87
C TYR A 9 7.11 -1.95 4.56
N HIS A 10 8.29 -2.58 4.44
CA HIS A 10 8.57 -3.86 5.07
C HIS A 10 8.60 -3.75 6.61
N GLU A 11 9.16 -2.69 7.18
CA GLU A 11 9.14 -2.44 8.63
C GLU A 11 7.69 -2.36 9.17
N LEU A 12 6.78 -1.76 8.41
CA LEU A 12 5.35 -1.78 8.74
C LEU A 12 4.78 -3.21 8.68
N CYS A 13 5.06 -3.96 7.62
CA CYS A 13 4.60 -5.34 7.48
C CYS A 13 5.11 -6.23 8.63
N GLU A 14 6.40 -6.15 8.97
CA GLU A 14 7.01 -6.86 10.09
C GLU A 14 6.33 -6.48 11.41
N ALA A 15 6.14 -5.19 11.68
CA ALA A 15 5.43 -4.75 12.89
C ALA A 15 3.97 -5.25 12.95
N ILE A 16 3.27 -5.38 11.82
CA ILE A 16 1.93 -5.96 11.79
C ILE A 16 1.98 -7.45 12.14
N LEU A 17 2.94 -8.19 11.59
CA LEU A 17 3.07 -9.62 11.83
C LEU A 17 3.51 -9.96 13.26
N GLU A 18 4.40 -9.16 13.85
CA GLU A 18 4.95 -9.42 15.18
C GLU A 18 4.02 -9.00 16.32
N ILE A 19 3.43 -7.80 16.25
CA ILE A 19 2.68 -7.22 17.37
C ILE A 19 1.22 -6.89 17.03
N GLY A 20 0.77 -7.17 15.81
CA GLY A 20 -0.62 -6.98 15.40
C GLY A 20 -1.59 -7.88 16.14
N LYS A 21 -2.88 -7.53 16.08
CA LYS A 21 -3.98 -8.31 16.67
C LYS A 21 -4.78 -8.99 15.56
N GLN A 22 -5.05 -10.29 15.75
CA GLN A 22 -5.97 -11.04 14.92
C GLN A 22 -7.40 -10.52 15.12
N LYS A 23 -8.14 -10.36 14.02
CA LYS A 23 -9.53 -9.92 13.99
C LYS A 23 -10.28 -10.59 12.86
N ASP A 24 -11.54 -10.91 13.09
CA ASP A 24 -12.46 -11.34 12.03
C ASP A 24 -12.84 -10.17 11.12
N ASP A 25 -13.25 -10.48 9.89
CA ASP A 25 -13.65 -9.50 8.87
C ASP A 25 -14.88 -9.96 8.08
N ARG A 26 -15.46 -9.03 7.29
CA ARG A 26 -16.67 -9.28 6.48
C ARG A 26 -16.46 -10.37 5.42
N THR A 27 -15.21 -10.62 5.02
CA THR A 27 -14.84 -11.63 4.03
C THR A 27 -14.60 -13.01 4.65
N ASN A 28 -14.73 -13.16 5.97
CA ASN A 28 -14.47 -14.38 6.73
C ASN A 28 -13.06 -14.96 6.51
N THR A 29 -12.09 -14.12 6.11
CA THR A 29 -10.68 -14.51 5.96
C THR A 29 -9.91 -14.22 7.24
N GLY A 30 -10.32 -13.16 7.96
CA GLY A 30 -9.60 -12.66 9.11
C GLY A 30 -8.37 -11.83 8.72
N THR A 31 -7.91 -11.00 9.65
CA THR A 31 -6.81 -10.07 9.44
C THR A 31 -5.90 -10.01 10.67
N ILE A 32 -4.62 -9.71 10.45
CA ILE A 32 -3.72 -9.24 11.52
C ILE A 32 -3.59 -7.73 11.33
N SER A 33 -3.94 -6.95 12.35
CA SER A 33 -4.03 -5.48 12.22
C SER A 33 -3.32 -4.75 13.36
N LYS A 34 -2.76 -3.59 13.04
CA LYS A 34 -2.22 -2.61 13.97
C LYS A 34 -2.96 -1.29 13.79
N PHE A 35 -3.33 -0.62 14.89
CA PHE A 35 -4.03 0.66 14.81
C PHE A 35 -3.03 1.81 14.71
N GLY A 36 -3.20 2.65 13.67
CA GLY A 36 -2.39 3.85 13.45
C GLY A 36 -0.94 3.56 13.05
N HIS A 37 -0.56 3.97 11.84
CA HIS A 37 0.83 3.99 11.40
C HIS A 37 1.03 5.12 10.39
N GLN A 38 2.22 5.69 10.34
CA GLN A 38 2.55 6.78 9.42
C GLN A 38 3.79 6.42 8.61
N LEU A 39 3.66 6.51 7.29
CA LEU A 39 4.78 6.43 6.36
C LEU A 39 5.04 7.83 5.79
N ARG A 40 6.31 8.15 5.54
CA ARG A 40 6.75 9.43 4.96
C ARG A 40 7.72 9.13 3.82
N PHE A 41 7.45 9.72 2.66
CA PHE A 41 8.27 9.55 1.47
C PHE A 41 8.65 10.92 0.92
N ASP A 42 9.95 11.16 0.73
CA ASP A 42 10.43 12.35 0.04
C ASP A 42 10.38 12.11 -1.48
N LEU A 43 9.43 12.78 -2.13
CA LEU A 43 9.22 12.64 -3.57
C LEU A 43 10.32 13.31 -4.42
N THR A 44 11.18 14.13 -3.82
CA THR A 44 12.36 14.67 -4.52
C THR A 44 13.44 13.61 -4.73
N GLN A 45 13.43 12.55 -3.91
CA GLN A 45 14.36 11.43 -4.01
C GLN A 45 13.89 10.33 -4.97
N GLY A 46 12.66 10.45 -5.49
CA GLY A 46 12.10 9.50 -6.45
C GLY A 46 10.62 9.24 -6.22
N PHE A 47 10.09 8.24 -6.93
CA PHE A 47 8.69 7.83 -6.81
C PHE A 47 8.58 6.54 -5.98
N PRO A 48 7.76 6.51 -4.91
CA PRO A 48 7.69 5.38 -3.96
C PRO A 48 6.87 4.20 -4.50
N LEU A 49 7.24 3.71 -5.69
CA LEU A 49 6.74 2.46 -6.23
C LEU A 49 7.57 1.31 -5.65
N LEU A 50 6.88 0.35 -5.01
CA LEU A 50 7.54 -0.82 -4.44
C LEU A 50 8.28 -1.62 -5.52
N THR A 51 9.48 -2.10 -5.20
CA THR A 51 10.33 -2.84 -6.14
C THR A 51 10.47 -4.32 -5.78
N THR A 52 10.18 -4.68 -4.54
CA THR A 52 10.27 -6.07 -4.02
C THR A 52 9.17 -6.97 -4.57
N LYS A 53 8.11 -6.37 -5.14
CA LYS A 53 7.06 -7.05 -5.90
C LYS A 53 6.56 -6.14 -7.01
N LYS A 54 6.29 -6.71 -8.19
CA LYS A 54 5.76 -5.95 -9.34
C LYS A 54 4.38 -5.35 -9.00
N VAL A 55 4.29 -4.03 -9.08
CA VAL A 55 3.04 -3.26 -8.92
C VAL A 55 2.40 -3.00 -10.29
N SER A 56 1.07 -3.12 -10.40
CA SER A 56 0.33 -2.86 -11.64
C SER A 56 0.15 -1.36 -11.90
N PHE A 57 1.24 -0.65 -12.20
CA PHE A 57 1.24 0.81 -12.35
C PHE A 57 0.29 1.31 -13.46
N LYS A 58 0.16 0.56 -14.55
CA LYS A 58 -0.76 0.93 -15.65
C LYS A 58 -2.21 1.03 -15.17
N LEU A 59 -2.68 0.07 -14.37
CA LEU A 59 -4.04 0.09 -13.84
C LEU A 59 -4.25 1.26 -12.89
N ILE A 60 -3.30 1.49 -11.98
CA ILE A 60 -3.34 2.61 -11.03
C ILE A 60 -3.39 3.96 -11.76
N ALA A 61 -2.57 4.14 -12.79
CA ALA A 61 -2.55 5.37 -13.58
C ALA A 61 -3.87 5.58 -14.34
N THR A 62 -4.44 4.52 -14.93
CA THR A 62 -5.75 4.59 -15.60
C THR A 62 -6.88 4.90 -14.61
N GLU A 63 -6.87 4.29 -13.42
CA GLU A 63 -7.85 4.54 -12.37
C GLU A 63 -7.77 6.00 -11.87
N LEU A 64 -6.57 6.54 -11.69
CA LEU A 64 -6.38 7.95 -11.33
C LEU A 64 -6.94 8.90 -12.41
N LEU A 65 -6.69 8.61 -13.70
CA LEU A 65 -7.26 9.40 -14.79
C LEU A 65 -8.78 9.29 -14.85
N TRP A 66 -9.36 8.13 -14.49
CA TRP A 66 -10.81 7.96 -14.37
C TRP A 66 -11.39 8.79 -13.22
N PHE A 67 -10.75 8.82 -12.05
CA PHE A 67 -11.13 9.70 -10.94
C PHE A 67 -11.12 11.17 -11.34
N ILE A 68 -10.08 11.62 -12.06
CA ILE A 68 -9.95 13.02 -12.52
C ILE A 68 -11.08 13.38 -13.50
N LYS A 69 -11.57 12.42 -14.30
CA LYS A 69 -12.71 12.64 -15.19
C LYS A 69 -14.04 12.76 -14.45
N GLY A 70 -14.10 12.42 -13.16
CA GLY A 70 -15.33 12.42 -12.37
C GLY A 70 -16.35 11.37 -12.83
N ASP A 71 -15.88 10.36 -13.57
CA ASP A 71 -16.73 9.27 -14.03
C ASP A 71 -16.94 8.26 -12.89
N THR A 72 -18.14 7.71 -12.81
CA THR A 72 -18.50 6.64 -11.85
C THR A 72 -18.90 5.35 -12.58
N ASN A 73 -18.84 5.35 -13.91
CA ASN A 73 -19.07 4.16 -14.72
C ASN A 73 -17.82 3.26 -14.71
N ILE A 74 -18.02 2.00 -14.29
CA ILE A 74 -16.97 0.97 -14.15
C ILE A 74 -16.86 0.11 -15.44
N LYS A 75 -17.69 0.36 -16.45
CA LYS A 75 -17.75 -0.41 -17.71
C LYS A 75 -16.99 0.24 -18.86
#